data_AF-A0A416PB71-F1
#
_entry.id   AF-A0A416PB71-F1
#
_cell.length_a   1.000
_cell.length_b   1.000
_cell.length_c   1.000
_cell.angle_alpha   90.00
_cell.angle_beta   90.00
_cell.angle_gamma   90.00
#
_symmetry.space_group_name_H-M   'P 1'
#
loop_
_entity.id
_entity.type
_entity.pdbx_description
1 polymer ?
#
loop_
_entity_poly.entity_id
_entity_poly.type
_entity_poly.pdbx_seq_one_letter_code
_entity_poly.pdbx_strand_id
1 'polypeptide(L)'
;MIGSTNLSTGGGVGSDELTATSANVLENTTYVGADTDDELAEGTMQHLTSRATITHTAENATKVIEGDAAFTSINSDGTARAEIRYNGTEGFITPNTLFAVPQGDMATAGGLTAEKLLEGQSAFGIAGAATSDATATANQISSGKIAYVKGSKITGTLAERGQSQYGNFGQGNGYVAINALPEGIYRSNGAAWAPEARIATSTLASGIGLNASVIKKGVSILGITGSYEGYYSGNGTIYNRGSWGSGYNIGWFTSYVQGVDDSGGVSITQQQTSIAITTKNKYRQSTEAVDIGKKKLIVGNPWNNLTVIMFSKRNVNCTLKAEIYNSSGSIIAQSGQVADGTEKTISINLSNINTSFYIRLENKYVSSSSYWYSEDFTILKIQLS
;
A
#
# COMPACT_ATOMS: atom_id res chain seq x y z
N MET A 1 30.64 -95.75 6.15
CA MET A 1 30.08 -96.83 5.32
C MET A 1 30.62 -96.58 3.92
N ILE A 2 31.72 -97.26 3.57
CA ILE A 2 32.34 -97.17 2.24
C ILE A 2 31.39 -97.90 1.29
N GLY A 3 30.79 -97.18 0.34
CA GLY A 3 30.02 -97.80 -0.73
C GLY A 3 30.98 -98.64 -1.56
N SER A 4 30.92 -99.95 -1.40
CA SER A 4 31.59 -100.88 -2.30
C SER A 4 30.96 -100.76 -3.67
N THR A 5 31.69 -100.20 -4.65
CA THR A 5 31.42 -100.53 -6.05
C THR A 5 31.73 -102.01 -6.21
N ASN A 6 30.68 -102.78 -6.52
CA ASN A 6 30.83 -104.16 -6.95
C ASN A 6 31.49 -104.12 -8.35
N LEU A 7 32.83 -104.06 -8.39
CA LEU A 7 33.61 -104.23 -9.62
C LEU A 7 33.86 -105.71 -9.95
N SER A 8 33.15 -106.63 -9.30
CA SER A 8 33.34 -108.06 -9.45
C SER A 8 31.99 -108.75 -9.54
N THR A 9 31.71 -109.28 -10.74
CA THR A 9 30.58 -110.15 -11.11
C THR A 9 29.27 -109.48 -11.54
N GLY A 10 29.29 -108.83 -12.71
CA GLY A 10 28.10 -108.69 -13.58
C GLY A 10 27.68 -107.25 -13.90
N GLY A 11 27.92 -106.82 -15.15
CA GLY A 11 27.29 -105.64 -15.78
C GLY A 11 27.40 -104.33 -14.98
N GLY A 12 28.59 -103.98 -14.51
CA GLY A 12 28.83 -102.71 -13.83
C GLY A 12 28.93 -101.55 -14.82
N VAL A 13 28.54 -100.36 -14.37
CA VAL A 13 28.67 -99.11 -15.12
C VAL A 13 30.15 -98.70 -15.07
N GLY A 14 30.83 -98.66 -16.21
CA GLY A 14 32.24 -98.24 -16.31
C GLY A 14 32.39 -96.72 -16.18
N SER A 15 33.59 -96.23 -15.89
CA SER A 15 33.89 -94.79 -15.87
C SER A 15 33.49 -94.07 -17.17
N ASP A 16 33.65 -94.74 -18.32
CA ASP A 16 33.23 -94.27 -19.65
C ASP A 16 31.72 -94.02 -19.80
N GLU A 17 30.90 -94.62 -18.94
CA GLU A 17 29.45 -94.44 -18.93
C GLU A 17 29.00 -93.33 -17.95
N LEU A 18 29.94 -92.73 -17.21
CA LEU A 18 29.70 -91.61 -16.30
C LEU A 18 29.87 -90.27 -17.01
N THR A 19 29.27 -89.20 -16.47
CA THR A 19 29.43 -87.82 -16.97
C THR A 19 30.13 -86.89 -15.99
N ALA A 20 30.36 -87.35 -14.76
CA ALA A 20 31.08 -86.59 -13.77
C ALA A 20 32.57 -86.57 -14.14
N THR A 21 33.12 -85.37 -14.18
CA THR A 21 34.57 -85.12 -14.25
C THR A 21 35.05 -84.56 -12.92
N SER A 22 36.36 -84.42 -12.76
CA SER A 22 36.98 -83.81 -11.58
C SER A 22 36.37 -82.43 -11.28
N ALA A 23 36.08 -81.62 -12.31
CA ALA A 23 35.46 -80.30 -12.17
C ALA A 23 34.02 -80.32 -11.65
N ASN A 24 33.35 -81.47 -11.65
CA ASN A 24 31.99 -81.63 -11.10
C ASN A 24 32.00 -82.15 -9.66
N VAL A 25 33.15 -82.59 -9.16
CA VAL A 25 33.31 -83.19 -7.83
C VAL A 25 34.01 -82.19 -6.91
N LEU A 26 33.44 -82.01 -5.71
CA LEU A 26 33.97 -81.10 -4.71
C LEU A 26 35.40 -81.47 -4.34
N GLU A 27 36.27 -80.46 -4.21
CA GLU A 27 37.65 -80.65 -3.80
C GLU A 27 37.79 -81.43 -2.48
N ASN A 28 38.90 -82.16 -2.34
CA ASN A 28 39.15 -83.09 -1.24
C ASN A 28 38.13 -84.24 -1.12
N THR A 29 37.35 -84.49 -2.17
CA THR A 29 36.48 -85.67 -2.30
C THR A 29 37.01 -86.58 -3.40
N THR A 30 37.10 -87.88 -3.13
CA THR A 30 37.52 -88.89 -4.12
C THR A 30 36.34 -89.38 -4.95
N TYR A 31 36.55 -89.66 -6.23
CA TYR A 31 35.54 -90.22 -7.13
C TYR A 31 36.15 -91.13 -8.20
N VAL A 32 35.28 -91.87 -8.90
CA VAL A 32 35.55 -92.51 -10.19
C VAL A 32 34.59 -91.86 -11.19
N GLY A 33 35.08 -91.42 -12.34
CA GLY A 33 34.29 -90.65 -13.31
C GLY A 33 34.85 -90.71 -14.72
N ALA A 34 34.25 -89.98 -15.65
CA ALA A 34 34.54 -90.05 -17.08
C ALA A 34 36.00 -89.76 -17.47
N ASP A 35 36.75 -89.12 -16.56
CA ASP A 35 38.13 -88.69 -16.72
C ASP A 35 39.12 -89.49 -15.85
N THR A 36 38.69 -90.63 -15.27
CA THR A 36 39.51 -91.36 -14.29
C THR A 36 39.98 -92.75 -14.73
N ASP A 37 39.55 -93.27 -15.88
CA ASP A 37 39.96 -94.60 -16.41
C ASP A 37 39.79 -95.74 -15.37
N ASP A 38 38.59 -95.80 -14.78
CA ASP A 38 38.22 -96.71 -13.68
C ASP A 38 39.10 -96.62 -12.40
N GLU A 39 40.02 -95.66 -12.32
CA GLU A 39 40.85 -95.37 -11.14
C GLU A 39 40.22 -94.31 -10.24
N LEU A 40 40.71 -94.24 -9.00
CA LEU A 40 40.33 -93.16 -8.06
C LEU A 40 41.03 -91.85 -8.45
N ALA A 41 40.26 -90.77 -8.54
CA ALA A 41 40.76 -89.40 -8.67
C ALA A 41 40.17 -88.48 -7.60
N GLU A 42 40.70 -87.26 -7.51
CA GLU A 42 40.19 -86.20 -6.63
C GLU A 42 39.41 -85.14 -7.41
N GLY A 43 38.31 -84.67 -6.82
CA GLY A 43 37.55 -83.55 -7.34
C GLY A 43 38.34 -82.24 -7.34
N THR A 44 38.01 -81.35 -8.27
CA THR A 44 38.64 -80.03 -8.43
C THR A 44 37.65 -78.86 -8.29
N MET A 45 36.35 -79.12 -8.10
CA MET A 45 35.35 -78.07 -7.86
C MET A 45 35.62 -77.39 -6.51
N GLN A 46 35.84 -76.07 -6.54
CA GLN A 46 36.22 -75.35 -5.32
C GLN A 46 35.06 -75.23 -4.33
N HIS A 47 35.34 -75.36 -3.03
CA HIS A 47 34.38 -75.03 -1.99
C HIS A 47 34.46 -73.55 -1.61
N LEU A 48 33.80 -72.68 -2.39
CA LEU A 48 33.92 -71.22 -2.28
C LEU A 48 33.64 -70.70 -0.86
N THR A 49 32.61 -71.21 -0.18
CA THR A 49 32.29 -70.79 1.20
C THR A 49 33.42 -71.09 2.19
N SER A 50 34.00 -72.28 2.15
CA SER A 50 35.07 -72.69 3.07
C SER A 50 36.38 -71.94 2.79
N ARG A 51 36.63 -71.63 1.52
CA ARG A 51 37.79 -70.86 1.07
C ARG A 51 37.67 -69.35 1.35
N ALA A 52 36.46 -68.82 1.50
CA ALA A 52 36.24 -67.40 1.77
C ALA A 52 36.99 -66.97 3.05
N THR A 53 37.83 -65.95 2.90
CA THR A 53 38.65 -65.38 3.97
C THR A 53 37.92 -64.30 4.75
N ILE A 54 36.88 -63.70 4.15
CA ILE A 54 36.08 -62.62 4.75
C ILE A 54 34.92 -63.22 5.55
N THR A 55 34.65 -62.64 6.73
CA THR A 55 33.47 -62.92 7.56
C THR A 55 32.61 -61.68 7.71
N HIS A 56 31.34 -61.85 8.06
CA HIS A 56 30.38 -60.75 8.19
C HIS A 56 30.86 -59.66 9.18
N THR A 57 31.30 -60.07 10.37
CA THR A 57 32.04 -59.23 11.32
C THR A 57 33.10 -60.09 12.02
N ALA A 58 33.88 -59.50 12.94
CA ALA A 58 34.84 -60.26 13.75
C ALA A 58 34.14 -61.24 14.71
N GLU A 59 32.93 -60.90 15.16
CA GLU A 59 32.12 -61.70 16.09
C GLU A 59 31.15 -62.65 15.37
N ASN A 60 30.95 -62.49 14.07
CA ASN A 60 30.06 -63.33 13.26
C ASN A 60 30.83 -63.97 12.11
N ALA A 61 31.11 -65.26 12.26
CA ALA A 61 31.92 -66.05 11.32
C ALA A 61 31.20 -66.44 10.02
N THR A 62 29.96 -65.98 9.78
CA THR A 62 29.27 -66.16 8.49
C THR A 62 30.16 -65.68 7.36
N LYS A 63 30.39 -66.56 6.38
CA LYS A 63 31.34 -66.34 5.30
C LYS A 63 30.81 -65.36 4.27
N VAL A 64 31.69 -64.50 3.77
CA VAL A 64 31.39 -63.51 2.73
C VAL A 64 32.25 -63.80 1.51
N ILE A 65 31.61 -64.00 0.37
CA ILE A 65 32.25 -64.06 -0.93
C ILE A 65 32.16 -62.65 -1.54
N GLU A 66 33.31 -62.11 -1.94
CA GLU A 66 33.38 -60.80 -2.58
C GLU A 66 32.95 -60.92 -4.05
N GLY A 67 32.03 -60.07 -4.46
CA GLY A 67 31.64 -59.85 -5.84
C GLY A 67 32.52 -58.79 -6.50
N ASP A 68 32.51 -58.75 -7.83
CA ASP A 68 33.36 -57.84 -8.61
C ASP A 68 32.61 -56.61 -9.14
N ALA A 69 31.27 -56.63 -9.11
CA ALA A 69 30.44 -55.53 -9.58
C ALA A 69 29.07 -55.53 -8.90
N ALA A 70 28.46 -54.34 -8.85
CA ALA A 70 27.09 -54.12 -8.41
C ALA A 70 26.24 -53.52 -9.53
N PHE A 71 24.97 -53.91 -9.57
CA PHE A 71 24.00 -53.40 -10.54
C PHE A 71 22.66 -53.12 -9.86
N THR A 72 21.90 -52.21 -10.45
CA THR A 72 20.46 -52.12 -10.22
C THR A 72 19.75 -52.29 -11.56
N SER A 73 18.97 -53.34 -11.70
CA SER A 73 18.28 -53.69 -12.95
C SER A 73 16.89 -54.24 -12.70
N ILE A 74 16.03 -54.11 -13.71
CA ILE A 74 14.81 -54.90 -13.80
C ILE A 74 15.19 -56.21 -14.50
N ASN A 75 15.08 -57.33 -13.80
CA ASN A 75 15.43 -58.64 -14.37
C ASN A 75 14.35 -59.15 -15.34
N SER A 76 14.63 -60.28 -16.01
CA SER A 76 13.73 -60.93 -16.97
C SER A 76 12.37 -61.34 -16.39
N ASP A 77 12.26 -61.46 -15.08
CA ASP A 77 11.01 -61.69 -14.36
C ASP A 77 10.24 -60.40 -14.00
N GLY A 78 10.74 -59.23 -14.42
CA GLY A 78 10.12 -57.92 -14.21
C GLY A 78 10.38 -57.28 -12.85
N THR A 79 11.21 -57.87 -11.99
CA THR A 79 11.48 -57.33 -10.65
C THR A 79 12.75 -56.47 -10.65
N ALA A 80 12.67 -55.28 -10.04
CA ALA A 80 13.84 -54.44 -9.79
C ALA A 80 14.67 -55.00 -8.63
N ARG A 81 15.95 -55.27 -8.86
CA ARG A 81 16.88 -55.80 -7.85
C ARG A 81 18.14 -54.97 -7.73
N ALA A 82 18.72 -55.04 -6.53
CA ALA A 82 20.13 -54.81 -6.32
C ALA A 82 20.84 -56.15 -6.55
N GLU A 83 21.80 -56.17 -7.46
CA GLU A 83 22.50 -57.37 -7.87
C GLU A 83 23.98 -57.22 -7.56
N ILE A 84 24.58 -58.30 -7.06
CA ILE A 84 26.03 -58.42 -6.88
C ILE A 84 26.48 -59.53 -7.82
N ARG A 85 27.41 -59.22 -8.70
CA ARG A 85 28.00 -60.22 -9.58
C ARG A 85 29.17 -60.89 -8.89
N TYR A 86 29.21 -62.21 -8.99
CA TYR A 86 30.39 -63.01 -8.72
C TYR A 86 30.95 -63.50 -10.05
N ASN A 87 32.17 -63.07 -10.39
CA ASN A 87 32.88 -63.45 -11.61
C ASN A 87 34.24 -64.11 -11.29
N GLY A 88 34.29 -64.81 -10.16
CA GLY A 88 35.46 -65.60 -9.74
C GLY A 88 35.45 -67.01 -10.31
N THR A 89 36.28 -67.89 -9.76
CA THR A 89 36.31 -69.30 -10.14
C THR A 89 34.98 -69.98 -9.80
N GLU A 90 34.51 -70.85 -10.68
CA GLU A 90 33.33 -71.68 -10.44
C GLU A 90 33.50 -72.55 -9.20
N GLY A 91 32.42 -72.81 -8.49
CA GLY A 91 32.47 -73.66 -7.32
C GLY A 91 31.19 -73.77 -6.53
N PHE A 92 31.28 -74.51 -5.45
CA PHE A 92 30.19 -74.86 -4.55
C PHE A 92 30.04 -73.83 -3.42
N ILE A 93 28.81 -73.41 -3.19
CA ILE A 93 28.43 -72.58 -2.04
C ILE A 93 27.53 -73.37 -1.09
N THR A 94 27.75 -73.20 0.21
CA THR A 94 26.84 -73.72 1.23
C THR A 94 25.79 -72.68 1.62
N PRO A 95 24.64 -73.10 2.17
CA PRO A 95 23.69 -72.19 2.82
C PRO A 95 24.39 -71.27 3.85
N ASN A 96 23.79 -70.12 4.12
CA ASN A 96 24.37 -69.09 5.00
C ASN A 96 25.74 -68.58 4.52
N THR A 97 25.87 -68.32 3.21
CA THR A 97 27.00 -67.59 2.61
C THR A 97 26.49 -66.25 2.11
N LEU A 98 27.21 -65.18 2.42
CA LEU A 98 26.88 -63.82 1.97
C LEU A 98 27.67 -63.50 0.69
N PHE A 99 27.09 -62.65 -0.15
CA PHE A 99 27.79 -61.99 -1.24
C PHE A 99 27.84 -60.49 -0.95
N ALA A 100 29.00 -59.86 -1.18
CA ALA A 100 29.20 -58.45 -0.88
C ALA A 100 30.09 -57.77 -1.92
N VAL A 101 29.95 -56.46 -2.03
CA VAL A 101 30.91 -55.55 -2.69
C VAL A 101 31.21 -54.41 -1.72
N PRO A 102 32.26 -53.61 -1.95
CA PRO A 102 32.44 -52.34 -1.25
C PRO A 102 31.15 -51.48 -1.28
N GLN A 103 30.86 -50.85 -0.14
CA GLN A 103 29.62 -50.07 0.04
C GLN A 103 29.45 -48.95 -1.01
N GLY A 104 30.56 -48.34 -1.45
CA GLY A 104 30.56 -47.31 -2.49
C GLY A 104 30.19 -47.82 -3.89
N ASP A 105 30.43 -49.10 -4.19
CA ASP A 105 30.06 -49.69 -5.48
C ASP A 105 28.54 -49.89 -5.55
N MET A 106 27.92 -50.35 -4.45
CA MET A 106 26.45 -50.38 -4.34
C MET A 106 25.85 -48.98 -4.44
N ALA A 107 26.47 -47.99 -3.79
CA ALA A 107 26.01 -46.60 -3.87
C ALA A 107 26.05 -46.09 -5.31
N THR A 108 27.15 -46.36 -6.02
CA THR A 108 27.34 -45.97 -7.42
C THR A 108 26.35 -46.68 -8.34
N ALA A 109 26.13 -47.98 -8.17
CA ALA A 109 25.15 -48.75 -8.91
C ALA A 109 23.72 -48.20 -8.73
N GLY A 110 23.36 -47.84 -7.49
CA GLY A 110 22.09 -47.17 -7.18
C GLY A 110 22.05 -45.68 -7.54
N GLY A 111 23.13 -45.13 -8.11
CA GLY A 111 23.26 -43.73 -8.50
C GLY A 111 23.17 -42.75 -7.33
N LEU A 112 23.55 -43.16 -6.12
CA LEU A 112 23.52 -42.31 -4.93
C LEU A 112 24.71 -41.35 -4.92
N THR A 113 24.45 -40.08 -4.64
CA THR A 113 25.47 -39.02 -4.49
C THR A 113 25.15 -38.19 -3.25
N ALA A 114 26.11 -37.41 -2.76
CA ALA A 114 25.90 -36.55 -1.59
C ALA A 114 24.76 -35.54 -1.82
N GLU A 115 24.60 -35.04 -3.04
CA GLU A 115 23.58 -34.05 -3.43
C GLU A 115 22.17 -34.63 -3.48
N LYS A 116 22.02 -35.96 -3.44
CA LYS A 116 20.72 -36.63 -3.36
C LYS A 116 20.23 -36.86 -1.93
N LEU A 117 21.09 -36.62 -0.94
CA LEU A 117 20.79 -36.79 0.48
C LEU A 117 20.81 -35.43 1.17
N LEU A 118 19.79 -35.15 1.96
CA LEU A 118 19.76 -33.96 2.82
C LEU A 118 20.96 -33.93 3.77
N GLU A 119 21.49 -32.74 4.04
CA GLU A 119 22.54 -32.57 5.05
C GLU A 119 22.14 -33.22 6.38
N GLY A 120 23.12 -33.84 7.05
CA GLY A 120 22.91 -34.58 8.30
C GLY A 120 22.30 -35.97 8.11
N GLN A 121 21.93 -36.37 6.89
CA GLN A 121 21.60 -37.75 6.54
C GLN A 121 22.81 -38.47 5.96
N SER A 122 22.78 -39.80 5.99
CA SER A 122 23.80 -40.63 5.35
C SER A 122 23.22 -41.95 4.87
N ALA A 123 23.67 -42.43 3.72
CA ALA A 123 23.36 -43.77 3.23
C ALA A 123 24.55 -44.32 2.45
N PHE A 124 24.80 -45.62 2.56
CA PHE A 124 25.93 -46.29 1.90
C PHE A 124 27.30 -45.61 2.12
N GLY A 125 27.55 -45.06 3.31
CA GLY A 125 28.81 -44.37 3.65
C GLY A 125 28.94 -42.97 3.03
N ILE A 126 27.95 -42.52 2.26
CA ILE A 126 27.88 -41.17 1.68
C ILE A 126 27.14 -40.26 2.66
N ALA A 127 27.79 -39.18 3.09
CA ALA A 127 27.17 -38.11 3.85
C ALA A 127 26.40 -37.16 2.91
N GLY A 128 25.19 -36.78 3.29
CA GLY A 128 24.36 -35.88 2.51
C GLY A 128 24.86 -34.44 2.53
N ALA A 129 24.75 -33.77 1.39
CA ALA A 129 25.17 -32.39 1.17
C ALA A 129 24.03 -31.52 0.59
N ALA A 130 22.87 -32.10 0.26
CA ALA A 130 21.75 -31.32 -0.24
C ALA A 130 21.29 -30.31 0.81
N THR A 131 21.06 -29.07 0.38
CA THR A 131 20.69 -27.91 1.22
C THR A 131 21.77 -27.41 2.20
N SER A 132 23.03 -27.87 2.06
CA SER A 132 24.12 -27.46 2.96
C SER A 132 24.55 -26.00 2.82
N ASP A 133 24.37 -25.46 1.62
CA ASP A 133 24.59 -24.06 1.27
C ASP A 133 23.36 -23.17 1.51
N ALA A 134 22.22 -23.76 1.92
CA ALA A 134 21.01 -23.00 2.19
C ALA A 134 21.17 -22.13 3.45
N THR A 135 20.81 -20.85 3.35
CA THR A 135 20.98 -19.85 4.42
C THR A 135 19.68 -19.22 4.91
N ALA A 136 18.54 -19.58 4.32
CA ALA A 136 17.26 -18.96 4.66
C ALA A 136 16.86 -19.22 6.12
N THR A 137 16.39 -18.19 6.80
CA THR A 137 15.82 -18.29 8.15
C THR A 137 14.29 -18.20 8.08
N ALA A 138 13.61 -18.65 9.14
CA ALA A 138 12.14 -18.64 9.19
C ALA A 138 11.55 -17.24 8.92
N ASN A 139 12.15 -16.17 9.46
CA ASN A 139 11.71 -14.79 9.27
C ASN A 139 12.04 -14.20 7.88
N GLN A 140 12.67 -14.96 6.98
CA GLN A 140 12.88 -14.58 5.58
C GLN A 140 11.91 -15.30 4.63
N ILE A 141 11.14 -16.26 5.14
CA ILE A 141 10.23 -17.09 4.36
C ILE A 141 8.79 -16.69 4.70
N SER A 142 7.97 -16.56 3.67
CA SER A 142 6.53 -16.29 3.79
C SER A 142 5.86 -17.21 4.81
N SER A 143 5.04 -16.62 5.68
CA SER A 143 4.39 -17.30 6.80
C SER A 143 3.64 -18.57 6.35
N GLY A 144 3.91 -19.69 7.03
CA GLY A 144 3.31 -20.99 6.74
C GLY A 144 3.88 -21.72 5.52
N LYS A 145 4.80 -21.12 4.75
CA LYS A 145 5.54 -21.84 3.70
C LYS A 145 6.67 -22.67 4.30
N ILE A 146 7.00 -23.78 3.65
CA ILE A 146 8.02 -24.72 4.12
C ILE A 146 9.24 -24.61 3.21
N ALA A 147 10.43 -24.61 3.82
CA ALA A 147 11.70 -24.84 3.14
C ALA A 147 12.53 -25.89 3.88
N TYR A 148 13.54 -26.44 3.20
CA TYR A 148 14.57 -27.26 3.83
C TYR A 148 15.87 -26.48 3.81
N VAL A 149 16.47 -26.30 4.98
CA VAL A 149 17.71 -25.55 5.17
C VAL A 149 18.62 -26.37 6.05
N LYS A 150 19.80 -26.70 5.55
CA LYS A 150 20.79 -27.54 6.25
C LYS A 150 20.20 -28.83 6.79
N GLY A 151 19.46 -29.53 5.93
CA GLY A 151 18.77 -30.78 6.24
C GLY A 151 17.53 -30.65 7.12
N SER A 152 17.25 -29.46 7.66
CA SER A 152 16.14 -29.22 8.57
C SER A 152 14.94 -28.62 7.86
N LYS A 153 13.76 -29.17 8.13
CA LYS A 153 12.49 -28.56 7.71
C LYS A 153 12.25 -27.29 8.52
N ILE A 154 12.10 -26.16 7.85
CA ILE A 154 11.76 -24.87 8.47
C ILE A 154 10.42 -24.36 7.95
N THR A 155 9.62 -23.78 8.84
CA THR A 155 8.36 -23.11 8.49
C THR A 155 8.57 -21.61 8.55
N GLY A 156 8.23 -20.91 7.47
CA GLY A 156 8.33 -19.46 7.37
C GLY A 156 7.43 -18.74 8.36
N THR A 157 7.90 -17.58 8.81
CA THR A 157 7.24 -16.72 9.79
C THR A 157 7.13 -15.26 9.32
N LEU A 158 7.69 -14.91 8.15
CA LEU A 158 7.58 -13.55 7.62
C LEU A 158 6.13 -13.25 7.22
N ALA A 159 5.54 -12.25 7.86
CA ALA A 159 4.12 -11.93 7.70
C ALA A 159 3.78 -11.55 6.24
N GLU A 160 2.67 -12.08 5.73
CA GLU A 160 2.06 -11.63 4.48
C GLU A 160 1.15 -10.42 4.78
N ARG A 161 1.41 -9.29 4.12
CA ARG A 161 0.71 -8.02 4.32
C ARG A 161 -0.37 -7.75 3.28
N GLY A 162 -0.53 -8.66 2.31
CA GLY A 162 -1.51 -8.53 1.24
C GLY A 162 -1.18 -7.39 0.28
N GLN A 163 -2.21 -6.72 -0.22
CA GLN A 163 -2.10 -5.77 -1.33
C GLN A 163 -1.78 -4.34 -0.92
N SER A 164 -2.11 -3.93 0.31
CA SER A 164 -1.86 -2.57 0.76
C SER A 164 -1.75 -2.51 2.27
N GLN A 165 -0.85 -1.65 2.76
CA GLN A 165 -0.77 -1.31 4.19
C GLN A 165 -0.66 0.18 4.38
N TYR A 166 -1.00 0.62 5.59
CA TYR A 166 -0.88 2.00 6.00
C TYR A 166 0.34 2.19 6.90
N GLY A 167 1.03 3.30 6.71
CA GLY A 167 2.03 3.81 7.65
C GLY A 167 1.66 5.21 8.18
N ASN A 168 2.63 5.83 8.82
CA ASN A 168 2.55 7.15 9.44
C ASN A 168 3.20 8.23 8.58
N PHE A 169 2.92 9.49 8.89
CA PHE A 169 3.61 10.61 8.27
C PHE A 169 5.06 10.70 8.75
N GLY A 170 5.98 10.80 7.80
CA GLY A 170 7.38 11.16 8.04
C GLY A 170 7.78 12.36 7.20
N GLN A 171 8.53 13.27 7.79
CA GLN A 171 9.16 14.38 7.06
C GLN A 171 10.64 14.40 7.38
N GLY A 172 11.45 14.32 6.33
CA GLY A 172 12.90 14.51 6.41
C GLY A 172 13.34 15.82 5.76
N ASN A 173 14.64 16.01 5.63
CA ASN A 173 15.19 17.18 4.96
C ASN A 173 14.99 17.05 3.44
N GLY A 174 13.93 17.68 2.91
CA GLY A 174 13.63 17.70 1.47
C GLY A 174 12.76 16.55 0.95
N TYR A 175 12.19 15.72 1.83
CA TYR A 175 11.27 14.64 1.41
C TYR A 175 10.16 14.38 2.44
N VAL A 176 9.06 13.79 1.96
CA VAL A 176 8.01 13.19 2.78
C VAL A 176 8.07 11.67 2.60
N ALA A 177 7.77 10.94 3.66
CA ALA A 177 7.82 9.49 3.70
C ALA A 177 6.58 8.90 4.38
N ILE A 178 6.33 7.63 4.08
CA ILE A 178 5.39 6.79 4.82
C ILE A 178 6.21 5.98 5.82
N ASN A 179 6.27 6.44 7.06
CA ASN A 179 7.04 5.83 8.12
C ASN A 179 6.31 4.63 8.75
N ALA A 180 7.05 3.76 9.42
CA ALA A 180 6.49 2.65 10.19
C ALA A 180 5.53 1.73 9.40
N LEU A 181 5.82 1.53 8.11
CA LEU A 181 5.14 0.51 7.32
C LEU A 181 5.49 -0.88 7.91
N PRO A 182 4.50 -1.76 8.19
CA PRO A 182 4.79 -3.04 8.83
C PRO A 182 5.79 -3.90 8.05
N GLU A 183 6.76 -4.51 8.71
CA GLU A 183 7.65 -5.48 8.05
C GLU A 183 6.83 -6.65 7.50
N GLY A 184 7.15 -7.13 6.30
CA GLY A 184 6.52 -8.31 5.72
C GLY A 184 6.59 -8.33 4.20
N ILE A 185 5.90 -9.30 3.62
CA ILE A 185 5.78 -9.49 2.18
C ILE A 185 4.52 -8.80 1.67
N TYR A 186 4.69 -8.01 0.61
CA TYR A 186 3.63 -7.28 -0.07
C TYR A 186 3.42 -7.89 -1.45
N ARG A 187 2.18 -8.23 -1.82
CA ARG A 187 1.89 -8.92 -3.09
C ARG A 187 0.77 -8.24 -3.86
N SER A 188 0.93 -8.17 -5.18
CA SER A 188 -0.19 -7.93 -6.08
C SER A 188 -1.04 -9.19 -6.21
N ASN A 189 -2.35 -9.03 -6.35
CA ASN A 189 -3.26 -10.10 -6.77
C ASN A 189 -3.64 -9.98 -8.25
N GLY A 190 -2.86 -9.21 -9.03
CA GLY A 190 -3.18 -8.83 -10.42
C GLY A 190 -3.83 -7.45 -10.54
N ALA A 191 -4.19 -6.80 -9.43
CA ALA A 191 -4.64 -5.41 -9.46
C ALA A 191 -3.51 -4.46 -9.87
N ALA A 192 -3.79 -3.55 -10.80
CA ALA A 192 -2.82 -2.56 -11.32
C ALA A 192 -2.30 -1.59 -10.24
N TRP A 193 -3.03 -1.41 -9.15
CA TRP A 193 -2.66 -0.54 -8.03
C TRP A 193 -1.87 -1.27 -6.94
N ALA A 194 -1.73 -2.59 -6.98
CA ALA A 194 -1.11 -3.38 -5.92
C ALA A 194 0.32 -3.82 -6.26
N PRO A 195 1.23 -3.92 -5.27
CA PRO A 195 1.03 -3.52 -3.88
C PRO A 195 1.21 -2.02 -3.64
N GLU A 196 0.60 -1.48 -2.58
CA GLU A 196 0.65 -0.05 -2.26
C GLU A 196 1.00 0.24 -0.78
N ALA A 197 1.91 1.19 -0.56
CA ALA A 197 2.13 1.81 0.75
C ALA A 197 1.27 3.07 0.86
N ARG A 198 0.41 3.14 1.88
CA ARG A 198 -0.60 4.19 2.03
C ARG A 198 -0.36 5.04 3.29
N ILE A 199 -0.94 6.23 3.28
CA ILE A 199 -1.13 7.06 4.45
C ILE A 199 -2.57 7.57 4.46
N ALA A 200 -3.20 7.59 5.63
CA ALA A 200 -4.52 8.20 5.76
C ALA A 200 -4.44 9.70 5.51
N THR A 201 -5.39 10.27 4.76
CA THR A 201 -5.41 11.70 4.43
C THR A 201 -5.45 12.59 5.67
N SER A 202 -6.14 12.15 6.74
CA SER A 202 -6.16 12.82 8.04
C SER A 202 -4.79 12.82 8.73
N THR A 203 -4.07 11.70 8.68
CA THR A 203 -2.70 11.59 9.23
C THR A 203 -1.73 12.48 8.46
N LEU A 204 -1.83 12.50 7.12
CA LEU A 204 -1.04 13.40 6.29
C LEU A 204 -1.35 14.86 6.61
N ALA A 205 -2.62 15.24 6.66
CA ALA A 205 -3.07 16.60 6.94
C ALA A 205 -2.53 17.10 8.28
N SER A 206 -2.69 16.29 9.34
CA SER A 206 -2.12 16.58 10.66
C SER A 206 -0.60 16.75 10.61
N GLY A 207 0.09 15.83 9.92
CA GLY A 207 1.55 15.83 9.81
C GLY A 207 2.14 17.07 9.13
N ILE A 208 1.43 17.63 8.14
CA ILE A 208 1.85 18.87 7.46
C ILE A 208 1.23 20.15 8.09
N GLY A 209 0.50 20.02 9.20
CA GLY A 209 -0.18 21.15 9.84
C GLY A 209 -1.39 21.69 9.05
N LEU A 210 -1.91 20.93 8.08
CA LEU A 210 -3.06 21.31 7.28
C LEU A 210 -4.33 21.21 8.14
N ASN A 211 -5.01 22.34 8.29
CA ASN A 211 -6.28 22.45 9.02
C ASN A 211 -7.13 23.57 8.42
N ALA A 212 -8.41 23.66 8.80
CA ALA A 212 -9.34 24.61 8.21
C ALA A 212 -8.86 26.08 8.32
N SER A 213 -8.17 26.45 9.40
CA SER A 213 -7.74 27.84 9.64
C SER A 213 -6.59 28.29 8.74
N VAL A 214 -5.88 27.36 8.10
CA VAL A 214 -4.79 27.66 7.15
C VAL A 214 -5.22 27.51 5.69
N ILE A 215 -6.46 27.08 5.45
CA ILE A 215 -7.03 26.92 4.11
C ILE A 215 -8.03 28.04 3.87
N LYS A 216 -7.93 28.71 2.70
CA LYS A 216 -8.87 29.74 2.27
C LYS A 216 -10.31 29.26 2.35
N LYS A 217 -11.22 30.11 2.86
CA LYS A 217 -12.63 29.76 3.01
C LYS A 217 -13.24 29.23 1.72
N GLY A 218 -13.92 28.09 1.83
CA GLY A 218 -14.58 27.40 0.72
C GLY A 218 -13.68 26.52 -0.14
N VAL A 219 -12.35 26.55 0.05
CA VAL A 219 -11.43 25.60 -0.62
C VAL A 219 -11.35 24.31 0.18
N SER A 220 -11.38 23.16 -0.49
CA SER A 220 -11.20 21.84 0.14
C SER A 220 -9.88 21.20 -0.29
N ILE A 221 -9.06 20.82 0.68
CA ILE A 221 -7.80 20.09 0.46
C ILE A 221 -7.82 18.87 1.38
N LEU A 222 -7.60 17.67 0.81
CA LEU A 222 -7.66 16.39 1.53
C LEU A 222 -8.97 16.18 2.33
N GLY A 223 -10.09 16.76 1.86
CA GLY A 223 -11.39 16.69 2.52
C GLY A 223 -11.61 17.72 3.64
N ILE A 224 -10.63 18.59 3.93
CA ILE A 224 -10.77 19.67 4.91
C ILE A 224 -11.18 20.96 4.19
N THR A 225 -12.38 21.46 4.48
CA THR A 225 -12.86 22.76 3.97
C THR A 225 -12.29 23.90 4.79
N GLY A 226 -11.72 24.89 4.11
CA GLY A 226 -11.12 26.06 4.73
C GLY A 226 -12.11 26.99 5.40
N SER A 227 -11.63 27.67 6.43
CA SER A 227 -12.31 28.74 7.17
C SER A 227 -11.52 30.06 7.17
N TYR A 228 -10.33 30.10 6.56
CA TYR A 228 -9.50 31.29 6.52
C TYR A 228 -10.09 32.36 5.60
N GLU A 229 -10.53 33.48 6.16
CA GLU A 229 -11.20 34.58 5.45
C GLU A 229 -10.24 35.54 4.71
N GLY A 230 -8.92 35.44 4.96
CA GLY A 230 -7.94 36.42 4.49
C GLY A 230 -7.86 37.67 5.38
N TYR A 231 -6.85 38.52 5.13
CA TYR A 231 -6.62 39.77 5.85
C TYR A 231 -7.38 40.95 5.22
N TYR A 232 -8.23 41.64 5.98
CA TYR A 232 -8.85 42.92 5.62
C TYR A 232 -8.36 44.03 6.57
N SER A 233 -7.51 44.95 6.08
CA SER A 233 -7.01 46.10 6.84
C SER A 233 -8.07 47.21 6.91
N GLY A 234 -8.93 47.19 7.91
CA GLY A 234 -9.76 48.36 8.23
C GLY A 234 -10.72 48.08 9.38
N ASN A 235 -10.95 49.06 10.24
CA ASN A 235 -11.95 49.03 11.32
C ASN A 235 -13.42 49.16 10.82
N GLY A 236 -13.66 48.81 9.54
CA GLY A 236 -14.94 48.94 8.85
C GLY A 236 -15.47 50.37 8.68
N THR A 237 -14.75 51.38 9.16
CA THR A 237 -15.14 52.77 8.99
C THR A 237 -14.98 53.17 7.53
N ILE A 238 -16.04 53.63 6.89
CA ILE A 238 -15.96 54.29 5.58
C ILE A 238 -15.81 55.79 5.81
N TYR A 239 -16.68 56.37 6.64
CA TYR A 239 -16.66 57.77 7.01
C TYR A 239 -17.15 57.95 8.45
N ASN A 240 -16.56 58.87 9.22
CA ASN A 240 -17.02 59.20 10.56
C ASN A 240 -16.66 60.65 10.93
N ARG A 241 -17.66 61.53 10.91
CA ARG A 241 -17.63 62.94 11.33
C ARG A 241 -16.34 63.67 10.92
N GLY A 242 -16.01 63.65 9.63
CA GLY A 242 -14.83 64.32 9.06
C GLY A 242 -13.65 63.42 8.79
N SER A 243 -13.61 62.22 9.38
CA SER A 243 -12.52 61.25 9.21
C SER A 243 -12.89 60.15 8.22
N TRP A 244 -11.98 59.87 7.28
CA TRP A 244 -12.10 58.76 6.33
C TRP A 244 -11.45 57.50 6.88
N GLY A 245 -12.03 56.34 6.59
CA GLY A 245 -11.34 55.07 6.80
C GLY A 245 -10.22 54.84 5.79
N SER A 246 -9.31 53.92 6.13
CA SER A 246 -8.19 53.56 5.23
C SER A 246 -8.71 53.10 3.87
N GLY A 247 -8.24 53.75 2.80
CA GLY A 247 -8.63 53.44 1.42
C GLY A 247 -9.95 54.04 0.92
N TYR A 248 -10.67 54.80 1.76
CA TYR A 248 -11.91 55.49 1.40
C TYR A 248 -11.69 57.00 1.25
N ASN A 249 -12.46 57.62 0.37
CA ASN A 249 -12.52 59.06 0.18
C ASN A 249 -13.83 59.44 -0.54
N ILE A 250 -14.06 60.74 -0.75
CA ILE A 250 -15.26 61.25 -1.39
C ILE A 250 -15.51 60.69 -2.80
N GLY A 251 -14.47 60.25 -3.51
CA GLY A 251 -14.57 59.64 -4.85
C GLY A 251 -15.22 58.26 -4.90
N TRP A 252 -15.49 57.64 -3.74
CA TRP A 252 -16.28 56.40 -3.66
C TRP A 252 -17.78 56.64 -3.78
N PHE A 253 -18.22 57.90 -3.71
CA PHE A 253 -19.62 58.30 -3.75
C PHE A 253 -20.01 58.63 -5.19
N THR A 254 -21.17 58.14 -5.62
CA THR A 254 -21.79 58.46 -6.90
C THR A 254 -23.23 58.85 -6.62
N SER A 255 -23.56 60.12 -6.79
CA SER A 255 -24.91 60.62 -6.56
C SER A 255 -25.79 60.46 -7.79
N TYR A 256 -27.09 60.30 -7.58
CA TYR A 256 -28.08 60.36 -8.64
C TYR A 256 -29.44 60.79 -8.07
N VAL A 257 -30.35 61.28 -8.92
CA VAL A 257 -31.75 61.57 -8.57
C VAL A 257 -32.63 60.53 -9.24
N GLN A 258 -33.51 59.88 -8.48
CA GLN A 258 -34.48 58.94 -9.04
C GLN A 258 -35.77 59.68 -9.43
N GLY A 259 -36.27 59.46 -10.66
CA GLY A 259 -37.61 59.89 -11.08
C GLY A 259 -37.71 61.06 -12.07
N VAL A 260 -36.61 61.52 -12.67
CA VAL A 260 -36.63 62.65 -13.63
C VAL A 260 -35.58 62.47 -14.72
N ASP A 261 -35.93 62.81 -15.96
CA ASP A 261 -35.00 62.91 -17.08
C ASP A 261 -33.94 63.99 -16.79
N ASP A 262 -32.69 63.56 -16.96
CA ASP A 262 -31.45 64.14 -16.47
C ASP A 262 -31.20 65.60 -16.91
N SER A 263 -30.66 66.43 -16.01
CA SER A 263 -29.92 67.68 -16.31
C SER A 263 -29.45 68.45 -15.05
N GLY A 264 -29.90 68.07 -13.84
CA GLY A 264 -29.78 68.94 -12.67
C GLY A 264 -28.73 68.61 -11.62
N GLY A 265 -27.91 67.58 -11.80
CA GLY A 265 -26.70 67.28 -11.01
C GLY A 265 -26.80 67.41 -9.48
N VAL A 266 -26.86 66.29 -8.76
CA VAL A 266 -26.60 66.27 -7.30
C VAL A 266 -25.12 66.62 -7.06
N SER A 267 -24.87 67.50 -6.11
CA SER A 267 -23.53 67.80 -5.62
C SER A 267 -23.25 67.06 -4.32
N ILE A 268 -22.07 66.45 -4.24
CA ILE A 268 -21.55 65.81 -3.04
C ILE A 268 -20.41 66.69 -2.54
N THR A 269 -20.58 67.31 -1.38
CA THR A 269 -19.59 68.23 -0.80
C THR A 269 -19.13 67.70 0.55
N GLN A 270 -17.82 67.49 0.70
CA GLN A 270 -17.22 67.20 1.99
C GLN A 270 -17.13 68.49 2.82
N GLN A 271 -17.73 68.47 4.01
CA GLN A 271 -17.58 69.48 5.05
C GLN A 271 -16.62 68.98 6.15
N GLN A 272 -16.32 69.82 7.13
CA GLN A 272 -15.39 69.50 8.22
C GLN A 272 -15.81 68.23 9.00
N THR A 273 -17.11 68.06 9.26
CA THR A 273 -17.63 66.94 10.05
C THR A 273 -18.76 66.17 9.37
N SER A 274 -19.04 66.44 8.11
CA SER A 274 -20.12 65.78 7.38
C SER A 274 -19.88 65.69 5.88
N ILE A 275 -20.71 64.89 5.20
CA ILE A 275 -20.83 64.90 3.74
C ILE A 275 -22.22 65.42 3.41
N ALA A 276 -22.29 66.56 2.75
CA ALA A 276 -23.54 67.14 2.29
C ALA A 276 -23.88 66.65 0.88
N ILE A 277 -25.10 66.13 0.74
CA ILE A 277 -25.72 65.80 -0.53
C ILE A 277 -26.72 66.91 -0.83
N THR A 278 -26.45 67.69 -1.87
CA THR A 278 -27.23 68.89 -2.19
C THR A 278 -27.68 68.84 -3.63
N THR A 279 -28.98 68.99 -3.84
CA THR A 279 -29.57 68.95 -5.19
C THR A 279 -29.59 70.34 -5.79
N LYS A 280 -28.93 70.53 -6.93
CA LYS A 280 -28.85 71.85 -7.58
C LYS A 280 -30.18 72.28 -8.19
N ASN A 281 -30.94 71.34 -8.77
CA ASN A 281 -32.27 71.60 -9.33
C ASN A 281 -33.31 70.71 -8.62
N LYS A 282 -34.16 71.34 -7.81
CA LYS A 282 -35.26 70.63 -7.13
C LYS A 282 -36.34 70.28 -8.15
N TYR A 283 -36.53 68.99 -8.42
CA TYR A 283 -37.53 68.50 -9.38
C TYR A 283 -38.76 67.92 -8.68
N ARG A 284 -39.91 68.05 -9.33
CA ARG A 284 -41.15 67.44 -8.83
C ARG A 284 -40.99 65.92 -8.80
N GLN A 285 -41.38 65.32 -7.68
CA GLN A 285 -41.45 63.87 -7.53
C GLN A 285 -40.10 63.12 -7.52
N SER A 286 -39.04 63.75 -7.03
CA SER A 286 -37.68 63.18 -7.02
C SER A 286 -37.27 62.56 -5.68
N THR A 287 -36.56 61.42 -5.73
CA THR A 287 -35.82 60.86 -4.58
C THR A 287 -34.34 61.17 -4.74
N GLU A 288 -33.71 61.69 -3.68
CA GLU A 288 -32.28 61.93 -3.64
C GLU A 288 -31.55 60.70 -3.13
N ALA A 289 -30.51 60.28 -3.84
CA ALA A 289 -29.73 59.13 -3.45
C ALA A 289 -28.23 59.29 -3.70
N VAL A 290 -27.44 58.59 -2.89
CA VAL A 290 -26.01 58.44 -3.10
C VAL A 290 -25.59 56.98 -2.97
N ASP A 291 -24.86 56.52 -3.97
CA ASP A 291 -24.27 55.18 -4.01
C ASP A 291 -22.81 55.24 -3.52
N ILE A 292 -22.43 54.38 -2.59
CA ILE A 292 -21.08 54.23 -2.06
C ILE A 292 -20.51 52.88 -2.50
N GLY A 293 -19.40 52.91 -3.24
CA GLY A 293 -18.74 51.70 -3.74
C GLY A 293 -19.31 51.14 -5.04
N LYS A 294 -20.14 51.90 -5.76
CA LYS A 294 -20.71 51.42 -7.05
C LYS A 294 -19.65 51.19 -8.14
N LYS A 295 -18.62 52.02 -8.18
CA LYS A 295 -17.48 51.88 -9.12
C LYS A 295 -16.41 50.91 -8.61
N LYS A 296 -16.36 50.70 -7.30
CA LYS A 296 -15.41 49.81 -6.61
C LYS A 296 -16.15 49.15 -5.45
N LEU A 297 -16.65 47.94 -5.69
CA LEU A 297 -17.54 47.25 -4.75
C LEU A 297 -16.85 47.03 -3.39
N ILE A 298 -17.65 47.15 -2.35
CA ILE A 298 -17.27 46.85 -0.97
C ILE A 298 -17.32 45.33 -0.81
N VAL A 299 -16.27 44.74 -0.25
CA VAL A 299 -16.28 43.31 0.07
C VAL A 299 -17.21 43.07 1.26
N GLY A 300 -18.27 42.28 1.05
CA GLY A 300 -19.32 42.14 2.05
C GLY A 300 -18.97 41.29 3.27
N ASN A 301 -18.14 40.26 3.08
CA ASN A 301 -17.57 39.45 4.16
C ASN A 301 -16.26 40.13 4.62
N PRO A 302 -16.07 40.54 5.89
CA PRO A 302 -16.63 39.95 7.12
C PRO A 302 -17.70 40.76 7.88
N TRP A 303 -18.39 41.69 7.23
CA TRP A 303 -19.28 42.62 7.94
C TRP A 303 -20.63 42.00 8.27
N ASN A 304 -21.07 42.15 9.53
CA ASN A 304 -22.37 41.66 10.00
C ASN A 304 -23.42 42.75 10.05
N ASN A 305 -23.01 44.01 10.12
CA ASN A 305 -23.92 45.13 10.22
C ASN A 305 -23.36 46.36 9.51
N LEU A 306 -24.23 47.08 8.80
CA LEU A 306 -23.99 48.44 8.37
C LEU A 306 -24.64 49.37 9.39
N THR A 307 -23.93 50.41 9.81
CA THR A 307 -24.47 51.53 10.57
C THR A 307 -24.22 52.83 9.82
N VAL A 308 -25.28 53.59 9.60
CA VAL A 308 -25.24 54.90 8.96
C VAL A 308 -25.86 55.94 9.88
N ILE A 309 -25.20 57.07 10.07
CA ILE A 309 -25.78 58.24 10.74
C ILE A 309 -25.95 59.34 9.71
N MET A 310 -27.18 59.80 9.53
CA MET A 310 -27.54 60.86 8.59
C MET A 310 -28.78 61.63 9.04
N PHE A 311 -29.04 62.79 8.45
CA PHE A 311 -30.26 63.56 8.64
C PHE A 311 -30.58 64.34 7.37
N SER A 312 -31.83 64.71 7.14
CA SER A 312 -32.15 65.66 6.07
C SER A 312 -32.16 67.10 6.55
N LYS A 313 -31.84 68.02 5.64
CA LYS A 313 -31.75 69.45 5.93
C LYS A 313 -33.12 70.07 6.24
N ARG A 314 -34.20 69.51 5.71
CA ARG A 314 -35.57 69.90 6.04
C ARG A 314 -36.15 68.90 7.03
N ASN A 315 -36.30 69.34 8.27
CA ASN A 315 -36.80 68.52 9.39
C ASN A 315 -38.31 68.21 9.34
N VAL A 316 -38.97 68.26 8.17
CA VAL A 316 -40.41 67.98 8.01
C VAL A 316 -40.69 67.20 6.73
N ASN A 317 -41.53 66.17 6.85
CA ASN A 317 -42.05 65.34 5.75
C ASN A 317 -40.97 64.64 4.88
N CYS A 318 -39.84 64.23 5.46
CA CYS A 318 -38.82 63.42 4.78
C CYS A 318 -38.64 62.06 5.46
N THR A 319 -38.23 61.04 4.71
CA THR A 319 -37.78 59.75 5.23
C THR A 319 -36.41 59.38 4.67
N LEU A 320 -35.60 58.76 5.52
CA LEU A 320 -34.25 58.31 5.23
C LEU A 320 -34.24 56.78 5.14
N LYS A 321 -33.44 56.25 4.21
CA LYS A 321 -33.31 54.82 3.98
C LYS A 321 -31.88 54.45 3.59
N ALA A 322 -31.44 53.26 3.97
CA ALA A 322 -30.23 52.64 3.46
C ALA A 322 -30.57 51.31 2.78
N GLU A 323 -29.87 50.99 1.70
CA GLU A 323 -30.04 49.78 0.91
C GLU A 323 -28.67 49.21 0.51
N ILE A 324 -28.60 47.91 0.34
CA ILE A 324 -27.44 47.17 -0.12
C ILE A 324 -27.78 46.58 -1.49
N TYR A 325 -26.91 46.83 -2.46
CA TYR A 325 -27.07 46.36 -3.82
C TYR A 325 -25.94 45.42 -4.23
N ASN A 326 -26.27 44.37 -4.98
CA ASN A 326 -25.27 43.53 -5.63
C ASN A 326 -24.67 44.22 -6.88
N SER A 327 -23.66 43.58 -7.48
CA SER A 327 -23.01 44.08 -8.71
C SER A 327 -23.96 44.24 -9.90
N SER A 328 -25.07 43.49 -9.93
CA SER A 328 -26.09 43.54 -10.97
C SER A 328 -27.12 44.66 -10.76
N GLY A 329 -27.00 45.43 -9.67
CA GLY A 329 -27.92 46.52 -9.35
C GLY A 329 -29.25 46.07 -8.74
N SER A 330 -29.33 44.85 -8.18
CA SER A 330 -30.49 44.38 -7.41
C SER A 330 -30.29 44.62 -5.91
N ILE A 331 -31.35 45.00 -5.22
CA ILE A 331 -31.35 45.14 -3.75
C ILE A 331 -31.23 43.75 -3.12
N ILE A 332 -30.27 43.58 -2.21
CA ILE A 332 -30.04 42.34 -1.45
C ILE A 332 -30.25 42.49 0.06
N ALA A 333 -30.28 43.73 0.58
CA ALA A 333 -30.75 44.04 1.92
C ALA A 333 -31.17 45.52 1.99
N GLN A 334 -32.06 45.88 2.91
CA GLN A 334 -32.53 47.26 3.07
C GLN A 334 -32.98 47.55 4.50
N SER A 335 -32.90 48.80 4.91
CA SER A 335 -33.56 49.29 6.12
C SER A 335 -35.03 49.58 5.86
N GLY A 336 -35.82 49.68 6.93
CA GLY A 336 -37.08 50.41 6.88
C GLY A 336 -36.86 51.91 6.59
N GLN A 337 -37.91 52.61 6.19
CA GLN A 337 -37.89 54.07 6.09
C GLN A 337 -38.00 54.69 7.48
N VAL A 338 -37.12 55.64 7.79
CA VAL A 338 -37.10 56.34 9.08
C VAL A 338 -37.50 57.79 8.87
N ALA A 339 -38.54 58.26 9.57
CA ALA A 339 -38.95 59.67 9.52
C ALA A 339 -37.82 60.58 10.00
N ASP A 340 -37.56 61.63 9.22
CA ASP A 340 -36.50 62.61 9.46
C ASP A 340 -36.86 63.63 10.57
N GLY A 341 -35.93 64.52 10.93
CA GLY A 341 -36.17 65.65 11.84
C GLY A 341 -35.00 65.98 12.78
N THR A 342 -34.09 65.01 12.96
CA THR A 342 -32.84 65.07 13.75
C THR A 342 -31.87 64.01 13.22
N GLU A 343 -30.62 63.97 13.71
CA GLU A 343 -29.68 62.87 13.41
C GLU A 343 -30.34 61.48 13.62
N LYS A 344 -30.35 60.65 12.57
CA LYS A 344 -30.89 59.28 12.61
C LYS A 344 -29.77 58.26 12.43
N THR A 345 -29.89 57.17 13.18
CA THR A 345 -29.06 55.97 12.99
C THR A 345 -29.88 54.94 12.24
N ILE A 346 -29.37 54.51 11.09
CA ILE A 346 -29.93 53.44 10.26
C ILE A 346 -28.98 52.25 10.32
N SER A 347 -29.54 51.06 10.56
CA SER A 347 -28.77 49.82 10.58
C SER A 347 -29.33 48.79 9.61
N ILE A 348 -28.45 48.01 8.99
CA ILE A 348 -28.80 46.87 8.12
C ILE A 348 -27.98 45.66 8.56
N ASN A 349 -28.65 44.53 8.81
CA ASN A 349 -27.99 43.25 9.02
C ASN A 349 -27.38 42.74 7.70
N LEU A 350 -26.08 42.49 7.72
CA LEU A 350 -25.28 41.99 6.59
C LEU A 350 -24.80 40.55 6.78
N SER A 351 -25.15 39.87 7.89
CA SER A 351 -24.60 38.54 8.24
C SER A 351 -24.84 37.45 7.18
N ASN A 352 -25.85 37.62 6.33
CA ASN A 352 -26.16 36.69 5.23
C ASN A 352 -25.60 37.14 3.86
N ILE A 353 -24.84 38.24 3.82
CA ILE A 353 -24.29 38.82 2.58
C ILE A 353 -22.83 38.40 2.42
N ASN A 354 -22.59 37.43 1.55
CA ASN A 354 -21.26 36.86 1.28
C ASN A 354 -20.64 37.34 -0.05
N THR A 355 -21.28 38.29 -0.72
CA THR A 355 -20.84 38.85 -2.01
C THR A 355 -20.38 40.30 -1.86
N SER A 356 -19.67 40.82 -2.86
CA SER A 356 -19.33 42.24 -2.89
C SER A 356 -20.56 43.09 -3.27
N PHE A 357 -20.71 44.24 -2.64
CA PHE A 357 -21.89 45.09 -2.76
C PHE A 357 -21.56 46.58 -2.86
N TYR A 358 -22.56 47.41 -3.15
CA TYR A 358 -22.52 48.85 -2.91
C TYR A 358 -23.67 49.27 -2.01
N ILE A 359 -23.49 50.36 -1.28
CA ILE A 359 -24.48 50.90 -0.35
C ILE A 359 -25.20 52.05 -1.06
N ARG A 360 -26.52 52.13 -0.95
CA ARG A 360 -27.31 53.28 -1.37
C ARG A 360 -27.95 53.92 -0.16
N LEU A 361 -27.83 55.24 -0.06
CA LEU A 361 -28.48 56.04 0.97
C LEU A 361 -29.47 56.97 0.28
N GLU A 362 -30.71 56.96 0.73
CA GLU A 362 -31.79 57.73 0.11
C GLU A 362 -32.43 58.70 1.10
N ASN A 363 -32.76 59.88 0.61
CA ASN A 363 -33.69 60.80 1.24
C ASN A 363 -34.90 61.03 0.35
N LYS A 364 -36.08 60.72 0.87
CA LYS A 364 -37.35 60.78 0.14
C LYS A 364 -38.32 61.70 0.84
N TYR A 365 -38.90 62.64 0.11
CA TYR A 365 -40.01 63.44 0.63
C TYR A 365 -41.31 62.61 0.65
N VAL A 366 -42.06 62.70 1.74
CA VAL A 366 -43.26 61.92 2.02
C VAL A 366 -44.40 62.89 2.37
N SER A 367 -45.09 63.39 1.33
CA SER A 367 -46.39 64.08 1.50
C SER A 367 -47.37 63.66 0.41
N SER A 368 -48.66 63.94 0.65
CA SER A 368 -49.77 63.71 -0.28
C SER A 368 -49.95 64.83 -1.33
N SER A 369 -49.14 65.90 -1.31
CA SER A 369 -49.30 67.05 -2.21
C SER A 369 -48.55 66.86 -3.52
N SER A 370 -49.12 67.17 -4.68
CA SER A 370 -48.51 66.97 -6.02
C SER A 370 -47.27 67.82 -6.37
N TYR A 371 -46.70 68.56 -5.39
CA TYR A 371 -45.59 69.50 -5.56
C TYR A 371 -44.48 69.25 -4.53
N TRP A 372 -43.90 68.06 -4.54
CA TRP A 372 -42.78 67.72 -3.66
C TRP A 372 -41.45 67.70 -4.39
N TYR A 373 -40.41 68.13 -3.68
CA TYR A 373 -39.04 68.15 -4.14
C TYR A 373 -38.20 67.24 -3.25
N SER A 374 -37.17 66.63 -3.82
CA SER A 374 -36.11 66.04 -3.02
C SER A 374 -35.46 67.11 -2.14
N GLU A 375 -35.02 66.72 -0.94
CA GLU A 375 -34.39 67.63 0.01
C GLU A 375 -32.98 67.19 0.32
N ASP A 376 -32.06 68.16 0.42
CA ASP A 376 -30.67 67.91 0.77
C ASP A 376 -30.58 67.05 2.03
N PHE A 377 -29.62 66.14 2.08
CA PHE A 377 -29.33 65.37 3.28
C PHE A 377 -27.84 65.31 3.58
N THR A 378 -27.53 65.03 4.84
CA THR A 378 -26.18 65.08 5.37
C THR A 378 -25.82 63.76 6.01
N ILE A 379 -24.68 63.21 5.64
CA ILE A 379 -24.13 61.97 6.18
C ILE A 379 -23.04 62.32 7.19
N LEU A 380 -23.15 61.72 8.37
CA LEU A 380 -22.24 61.90 9.48
C LEU A 380 -21.36 60.67 9.73
N LYS A 381 -21.88 59.48 9.45
CA LYS A 381 -21.14 58.23 9.67
C LYS A 381 -21.60 57.15 8.72
N ILE A 382 -20.66 56.36 8.21
CA ILE A 382 -20.89 55.08 7.53
C ILE A 382 -19.85 54.11 8.08
N GLN A 383 -20.30 53.05 8.75
CA GLN A 383 -19.43 52.05 9.35
C GLN A 383 -20.00 50.65 9.13
N LEU A 384 -19.11 49.74 8.75
CA LEU A 384 -19.33 48.31 8.72
C LEU A 384 -18.76 47.70 10.01
N SER A 385 -19.46 46.74 10.61
CA SER A 385 -19.06 46.07 11.85
C SER A 385 -19.40 44.59 11.85
#